data_AF-A0AAD5QVC3-F1
#
_entry.id   AF-A0AAD5QVC3-F1
#
_cell.length_a   1.000
_cell.length_b   1.000
_cell.length_c   1.000
_cell.angle_alpha   90.00
_cell.angle_beta   90.00
_cell.angle_gamma   90.00
#
_symmetry.space_group_name_H-M   'P 1'
#
loop_
_entity.id
_entity.type
_entity.pdbx_description
1 polymer ?
#
loop_
_entity_poly.entity_id
_entity_poly.type
_entity_poly.pdbx_seq_one_letter_code
_entity_poly.pdbx_strand_id
1 'polypeptide(L)' 'MSTDSADAAVVKLLTNNGANFDVPVDVLRLSRAINGMLQDLGIDSESNDQSLRP' A
#
# COMPACT_ATOMS: atom_id res chain seq x y z
N MET A 1 -18.98 -11.85 18.56
CA MET A 1 -17.87 -10.93 18.24
C MET A 1 -18.01 -10.56 16.79
N SER A 2 -18.48 -9.35 16.49
CA SER A 2 -18.48 -8.84 15.12
C SER A 2 -17.02 -8.52 14.80
N THR A 3 -16.36 -9.39 14.05
CA THR A 3 -15.05 -9.05 13.48
C THR A 3 -15.32 -7.97 12.45
N ASP A 4 -15.15 -6.73 12.87
CA ASP A 4 -15.06 -5.58 12.00
C ASP A 4 -13.83 -5.82 11.11
N SER A 5 -14.05 -6.51 9.99
CA SER A 5 -13.07 -6.59 8.91
C SER A 5 -12.98 -5.18 8.37
N ALA A 6 -12.14 -4.34 8.99
CA ALA A 6 -11.71 -3.09 8.40
C ALA A 6 -11.29 -3.43 6.97
N ASP A 7 -12.04 -2.89 6.00
CA ASP A 7 -11.88 -3.16 4.57
C ASP A 7 -10.40 -2.92 4.24
N ALA A 8 -9.63 -4.00 4.16
CA ALA A 8 -8.18 -3.89 4.05
C ALA A 8 -7.88 -3.19 2.74
N ALA A 9 -7.10 -2.10 2.76
CA ALA A 9 -6.78 -1.38 1.54
C ALA A 9 -6.19 -2.35 0.50
N VAL A 10 -6.79 -2.36 -0.70
CA VAL A 10 -6.41 -3.25 -1.80
C VAL A 10 -5.82 -2.41 -2.94
N VAL A 11 -4.73 -2.90 -3.52
CA VAL A 11 -4.10 -2.34 -4.71
C VAL A 11 -4.23 -3.32 -5.85
N LYS A 12 -4.54 -2.80 -7.03
CA LYS A 12 -4.74 -3.59 -8.24
C LYS A 12 -3.46 -3.62 -9.06
N LEU A 13 -2.87 -4.81 -9.19
CA LEU A 13 -1.73 -5.05 -10.08
C LEU A 13 -2.20 -5.52 -11.44
N LEU A 14 -1.65 -4.94 -12.51
CA LEU A 14 -1.85 -5.40 -13.88
C LEU A 14 -0.66 -6.29 -14.27
N THR A 15 -0.92 -7.54 -14.60
CA THR A 15 0.10 -8.46 -15.11
C THR A 15 0.38 -8.19 -16.59
N ASN A 16 1.52 -8.68 -17.08
CA ASN A 16 1.93 -8.53 -18.48
C ASN A 16 0.96 -9.15 -19.50
N ASN A 17 0.15 -10.13 -19.09
CA ASN A 17 -0.88 -10.76 -19.91
C ASN A 17 -2.25 -10.04 -19.81
N GLY A 18 -2.31 -8.88 -19.16
CA GLY A 18 -3.51 -8.06 -19.05
C GLY A 18 -4.49 -8.50 -17.96
N ALA A 19 -4.12 -9.45 -17.11
CA ALA A 19 -4.95 -9.86 -15.99
C ALA A 19 -4.81 -8.89 -14.81
N ASN A 20 -5.91 -8.71 -14.09
CA ASN A 20 -5.93 -7.89 -12.89
C ASN A 20 -5.80 -8.77 -11.65
N PHE A 21 -4.99 -8.36 -10.70
CA PHE A 21 -4.81 -9.04 -9.42
C PHE A 21 -4.96 -8.04 -8.28
N ASP A 22 -5.98 -8.27 -7.46
CA ASP A 22 -6.30 -7.45 -6.29
C ASP A 22 -5.47 -7.96 -5.11
N VAL A 23 -4.56 -7.11 -4.62
CA VAL A 23 -3.58 -7.45 -3.58
C VAL A 23 -3.78 -6.59 -2.34
N PRO A 24 -3.91 -7.18 -1.15
CA PRO A 24 -3.89 -6.41 0.09
C PRO A 24 -2.58 -5.62 0.23
N VAL A 25 -2.67 -4.36 0.65
CA VAL A 25 -1.51 -3.46 0.82
C VAL A 25 -0.43 -4.09 1.69
N ASP A 26 -0.80 -4.81 2.75
CA ASP A 26 0.17 -5.46 3.64
C ASP A 26 1.00 -6.56 2.95
N VAL A 27 0.43 -7.23 1.94
CA VAL A 27 1.16 -8.20 1.12
C VAL A 27 2.13 -7.48 0.18
N LEU A 28 1.74 -6.33 -0.37
CA LEU A 28 2.63 -5.53 -1.23
C LEU A 28 3.82 -4.97 -0.47
N ARG A 29 3.63 -4.57 0.79
CA ARG A 29 4.70 -4.06 1.67
C ARG A 29 5.82 -5.08 1.90
N LEU A 30 5.57 -6.37 1.68
CA LEU A 30 6.62 -7.41 1.75
C LEU A 30 7.58 -7.36 0.55
N SER A 31 7.20 -6.73 -0.56
CA SER A 31 8.00 -6.65 -1.77
C SER A 31 8.99 -5.49 -1.73
N ARG A 32 10.28 -5.82 -1.59
CA ARG A 32 11.38 -4.83 -1.65
C ARG A 32 11.37 -4.01 -2.95
N ALA A 33 11.05 -4.64 -4.07
CA ALA A 33 11.01 -3.98 -5.36
C ALA A 33 9.88 -2.93 -5.42
N ILE A 34 8.70 -3.26 -4.91
CA ILE A 34 7.55 -2.34 -4.89
C ILE A 34 7.80 -1.19 -3.93
N ASN A 35 8.36 -1.47 -2.76
CA ASN A 35 8.70 -0.42 -1.80
C ASN A 35 9.72 0.57 -2.38
N GLY A 36 10.74 0.09 -3.11
CA GLY A 36 11.69 0.97 -3.80
C GLY A 36 10.99 1.88 -4.82
N MET A 37 10.11 1.33 -5.65
CA MET A 37 9.34 2.12 -6.62
C MET A 37 8.44 3.16 -5.94
N LEU A 38 7.78 2.82 -4.82
CA LEU A 38 6.90 3.76 -4.10
C LEU A 38 7.69 4.89 -3.42
N GLN A 39 8.89 4.60 -2.93
CA GLN A 39 9.81 5.59 -2.37
C GLN A 39 10.33 6.56 -3.45
N ASP A 40 10.72 6.04 -4.62
CA ASP A 40 11.15 6.86 -5.75
C ASP A 40 10.05 7.81 -6.23
N LEU A 41 8.79 7.39 -6.11
CA LEU A 41 7.62 8.21 -6.46
C LEU A 41 7.21 9.20 -5.34
N GLY A 42 7.86 9.16 -4.18
CA GLY A 42 7.52 9.99 -3.01
C GLY A 42 6.18 9.64 -2.35
N ILE A 43 5.62 8.46 -2.69
CA ILE A 43 4.30 8.01 -2.23
C ILE A 43 4.41 7.32 -0.86
N ASP A 44 5.60 6.85 -0.47
CA ASP A 44 5.91 6.29 0.85
C ASP A 44 6.15 7.38 1.92
N SER A 45 5.44 8.49 1.82
CA SER A 45 5.40 9.49 2.87
C SER A 45 4.20 9.19 3.75
N GLU A 46 4.45 8.68 4.95
CA GLU A 46 3.55 8.75 6.10
C GLU A 46 3.08 10.20 6.31
N SER A 47 2.07 10.59 5.52
CA SER A 47 1.45 11.90 5.53
C SER A 47 0.30 11.88 6.55
N ASN A 48 0.63 11.68 7.83
CA ASN A 48 -0.16 11.99 9.04
C ASN A 48 0.59 11.36 10.25
N ASP A 49 1.04 11.98 11.33
CA ASP A 49 0.81 13.25 12.02
C ASP A 49 1.94 13.32 13.09
N GLN A 50 2.84 14.30 13.11
CA GLN A 50 2.79 15.37 14.11
C GLN A 50 3.50 16.63 13.62
N SER A 51 2.69 17.47 12.97
CA SER A 51 2.76 18.91 13.13
C SER A 51 2.50 19.30 14.59
N LEU A 52 3.51 19.14 15.46
CA LEU A 52 3.62 19.90 16.70
C LEU A 52 5.08 20.32 16.88
N ARG A 53 5.49 21.27 16.04
CA ARG A 53 6.45 22.32 16.45
C ARG A 53 5.63 23.39 17.18
N PRO A 54 6.15 23.97 18.27
CA PRO A 54 7.42 24.71 18.29
C PRO A 54 8.60 23.92 18.86
#